data_AF-A0A060WB33-F1
#
_entry.id   AF-A0A060WB33-F1
#
_cell.length_a   1.000
_cell.length_b   1.000
_cell.length_c   1.000
_cell.angle_alpha   90.00
_cell.angle_beta   90.00
_cell.angle_gamma   90.00
#
_symmetry.space_group_name_H-M   'P 1'
#
loop_
_entity.id
_entity.type
_entity.pdbx_description
1 polymer ?
#
loop_
_entity_poly.entity_id
_entity_poly.type
_entity_poly.pdbx_seq_one_letter_code
_entity_poly.pdbx_strand_id
1 'polypeptide(L)'
;MEMSDLVVYCQPRSKEKDRFVNYCYKEIRSFVENKIPAKNKTPDFLKYNRKSLSRTYPKGQRVDSSNYDPYPLWACGCHMVALNFQTADKYTQLNSALFSLNGHTGYVLQPEMMRSDTYDPHLEKRKVKFTLTVRVIAARHLPKPGRSIASPFVETELCGHTEDNKFKTVVYRDNGLNPVWKAPPEPVTFPVHEPELTFLRFVVNEEDMFSDPNFLAQATFPVKGIRSGYRSVPLKNGFNESIELASLLVYIDVQQVEKAEEELYSSSNQLRRRQAEINNEIFLYDTHTSLQRSAPPQLRDDLMREFSTNETQLQKIQDTCKQKIKEKKINNSKFYS
;
A
#
# COMPACT_ATOMS: atom_id res chain seq x y z
N MET A 1 28.92 30.05 6.77
CA MET A 1 27.88 29.13 6.31
C MET A 1 26.64 29.44 7.13
N GLU A 2 25.63 30.02 6.50
CA GLU A 2 24.38 30.40 7.17
C GLU A 2 23.37 29.24 7.08
N MET A 3 22.37 29.19 7.97
CA MET A 3 21.39 28.09 7.98
C MET A 3 20.63 27.93 6.66
N SER A 4 20.44 29.02 5.90
CA SER A 4 19.81 29.00 4.58
C SER A 4 20.57 28.15 3.57
N ASP A 5 21.91 28.13 3.67
CA ASP A 5 22.78 27.44 2.72
C ASP A 5 22.63 25.91 2.81
N LEU A 6 22.12 25.42 3.94
CA LEU A 6 21.87 24.00 4.19
C LEU A 6 20.55 23.51 3.54
N VAL A 7 19.65 24.42 3.14
CA VAL A 7 18.33 24.06 2.61
C VAL A 7 18.37 23.89 1.08
N VAL A 8 18.83 22.72 0.65
CA VAL A 8 19.04 22.44 -0.78
C VAL A 8 17.79 21.91 -1.48
N TYR A 9 17.20 20.81 -0.99
CA TYR A 9 16.14 20.06 -1.69
C TYR A 9 14.75 20.17 -1.07
N CYS A 10 14.65 20.63 0.17
CA CYS A 10 13.39 20.75 0.91
C CYS A 10 13.13 22.20 1.28
N GLN A 11 13.02 23.07 0.28
CA GLN A 11 12.80 24.51 0.45
C GLN A 11 11.33 24.77 0.82
N PRO A 12 11.03 25.20 2.06
CA PRO A 12 9.65 25.33 2.50
C PRO A 12 8.95 26.49 1.78
N ARG A 13 7.74 26.23 1.25
CA ARG A 13 6.87 27.24 0.62
C ARG A 13 5.56 27.38 1.39
N SER A 14 5.34 28.56 1.97
CA SER A 14 4.14 28.88 2.75
C SER A 14 3.17 29.81 2.03
N LYS A 15 3.68 30.73 1.20
CA LYS A 15 2.84 31.62 0.38
C LYS A 15 2.17 30.81 -0.72
N GLU A 16 0.86 31.02 -0.91
CA GLU A 16 0.07 30.38 -1.98
C GLU A 16 0.17 28.85 -2.02
N LYS A 17 0.38 28.18 -0.87
CA LYS A 17 0.58 26.73 -0.81
C LYS A 17 -0.56 25.90 -1.41
N ASP A 18 -1.76 26.47 -1.47
CA ASP A 18 -2.98 25.87 -2.04
C ASP A 18 -3.17 26.17 -3.54
N ARG A 19 -2.19 26.81 -4.19
CA ARG A 19 -2.10 27.05 -5.65
C ARG A 19 -0.99 26.20 -6.25
N PHE A 20 -1.36 25.13 -6.95
CA PHE A 20 -0.41 24.20 -7.57
C PHE A 20 0.04 24.69 -8.95
N VAL A 21 0.58 25.91 -9.00
CA VAL A 21 1.16 26.51 -10.21
C VAL A 21 2.63 26.81 -9.95
N ASN A 22 3.46 26.70 -11.00
CA ASN A 22 4.87 27.10 -10.99
C ASN A 22 5.72 26.54 -9.82
N TYR A 23 5.74 25.22 -9.66
CA TYR A 23 6.54 24.52 -8.64
C TYR A 23 7.74 23.76 -9.23
N CYS A 24 8.76 23.55 -8.41
CA CYS A 24 9.96 22.77 -8.77
C CYS A 24 10.24 21.64 -7.77
N TYR A 25 11.12 20.71 -8.15
CA TYR A 25 11.42 19.53 -7.35
C TYR A 25 12.10 19.84 -6.00
N LYS A 26 12.65 21.06 -5.81
CA LYS A 26 13.30 21.50 -4.58
C LYS A 26 12.33 22.05 -3.53
N GLU A 27 11.07 22.27 -3.89
CA GLU A 27 10.12 22.85 -2.95
C GLU A 27 9.35 21.78 -2.16
N ILE A 28 9.01 22.14 -0.92
CA ILE A 28 8.12 21.35 -0.06
C ILE A 28 7.00 22.22 0.51
N ARG A 29 5.79 21.66 0.55
CA ARG A 29 4.61 22.33 1.11
C ARG A 29 4.05 21.53 2.28
N SER A 30 3.66 22.26 3.34
CA SER A 30 3.12 21.67 4.57
C SER A 30 1.63 21.97 4.77
N PHE A 31 0.85 20.94 5.08
CA PHE A 31 -0.61 20.98 5.22
C PHE A 31 -1.05 20.41 6.58
N VAL A 32 -2.11 20.97 7.14
CA VAL A 32 -2.76 20.39 8.34
C VAL A 32 -3.63 19.21 7.89
N GLU A 33 -3.81 18.18 8.71
CA GLU A 33 -4.59 16.96 8.39
C GLU A 33 -5.95 17.19 7.68
N ASN A 34 -6.67 18.25 8.03
CA ASN A 34 -7.99 18.57 7.47
C ASN A 34 -7.93 19.35 6.14
N LYS A 35 -6.72 19.72 5.69
CA LYS A 35 -6.49 20.39 4.41
C LYS A 35 -6.11 19.38 3.33
N ILE A 36 -6.86 18.27 3.27
CA ILE A 36 -6.88 17.45 2.06
C ILE A 36 -7.41 18.36 0.94
N PRO A 37 -6.79 18.37 -0.25
CA PRO A 37 -7.33 19.11 -1.38
C PRO A 37 -8.80 18.73 -1.56
N ALA A 38 -9.69 19.73 -1.66
CA ALA A 38 -11.08 19.47 -2.04
C ALA A 38 -11.12 18.65 -3.33
N LYS A 39 -12.19 17.89 -3.58
CA LYS A 39 -12.27 16.95 -4.73
C LYS A 39 -11.83 17.56 -6.07
N ASN A 40 -12.13 18.84 -6.29
CA ASN A 40 -11.75 19.58 -7.49
C ASN A 40 -10.24 19.91 -7.58
N LYS A 41 -9.51 19.88 -6.48
CA LYS A 41 -8.06 20.13 -6.37
C LYS A 41 -7.23 18.85 -6.23
N THR A 42 -7.85 17.69 -6.05
CA THR A 42 -7.14 16.40 -5.96
C THR A 42 -6.24 16.13 -7.18
N PRO A 43 -6.67 16.36 -8.43
CA PRO A 43 -5.81 16.14 -9.61
C PRO A 43 -4.54 17.01 -9.60
N ASP A 44 -4.68 18.28 -9.22
CA ASP A 44 -3.57 19.22 -9.13
C ASP A 44 -2.58 18.82 -8.03
N PHE A 45 -3.09 18.34 -6.88
CA PHE A 45 -2.25 17.89 -5.78
C PHE A 45 -1.50 16.59 -6.12
N LEU A 46 -2.15 15.65 -6.81
CA LEU A 46 -1.51 14.46 -7.34
C LEU A 46 -0.37 14.82 -8.30
N LYS A 47 -0.63 15.75 -9.24
CA LYS A 47 0.38 16.24 -10.18
C LYS A 47 1.54 16.91 -9.45
N TYR A 48 1.25 17.72 -8.42
CA TYR A 48 2.26 18.31 -7.56
C TYR A 48 3.11 17.23 -6.88
N ASN A 49 2.48 16.21 -6.27
CA ASN A 49 3.17 15.13 -5.56
C ASN A 49 4.02 14.24 -6.47
N ARG A 50 3.77 14.18 -7.78
CA ARG A 50 4.66 13.47 -8.72
C ARG A 50 6.00 14.17 -8.93
N LYS A 51 6.10 15.48 -8.63
CA LYS A 51 7.29 16.30 -8.90
C LYS A 51 7.94 16.89 -7.64
N SER A 52 7.16 17.15 -6.60
CA SER A 52 7.57 17.89 -5.40
C SER A 52 7.03 17.22 -4.14
N LEU A 53 7.70 17.44 -3.01
CA LEU A 53 7.31 16.81 -1.74
C LEU A 53 6.17 17.57 -1.05
N SER A 54 5.34 16.81 -0.36
CA SER A 54 4.30 17.32 0.53
C SER A 54 4.44 16.69 1.91
N ARG A 55 4.19 17.52 2.92
CA ARG A 55 4.16 17.14 4.32
C ARG A 55 2.80 17.44 4.91
N THR A 56 2.22 16.49 5.64
CA THR A 56 1.03 16.72 6.46
C THR A 56 1.36 16.54 7.93
N TYR A 57 0.57 17.15 8.80
CA TYR A 57 0.75 17.03 10.25
C TYR A 57 -0.58 17.16 11.00
N PRO A 58 -0.67 16.61 12.23
CA PRO A 58 -1.88 16.67 13.03
C PRO A 58 -2.32 18.11 13.30
N LYS A 59 -3.63 18.35 13.42
CA LYS A 59 -4.16 19.68 13.78
C LYS A 59 -3.82 20.02 15.23
N GLY A 60 -3.68 21.32 15.53
CA GLY A 60 -3.33 21.80 16.87
C GLY A 60 -4.32 21.42 17.98
N GLN A 61 -5.58 21.09 17.64
CA GLN A 61 -6.58 20.63 18.61
C GLN A 61 -6.30 19.23 19.18
N ARG A 62 -5.39 18.44 18.57
CA ARG A 62 -4.98 17.12 19.06
C ARG A 62 -3.92 17.25 20.15
N VAL A 63 -4.28 17.95 21.22
CA VAL A 63 -3.42 18.17 22.39
C VAL A 63 -3.12 16.86 23.14
N ASP A 64 -3.97 15.85 22.95
CA ASP A 64 -3.82 14.47 23.43
C ASP A 64 -2.83 13.64 22.58
N SER A 65 -2.24 14.24 21.53
CA SER A 65 -1.40 13.56 20.56
C SER A 65 -2.09 12.43 19.78
N SER A 66 -3.42 12.41 19.70
CA SER A 66 -4.14 11.47 18.81
C SER A 66 -3.69 11.62 17.35
N ASN A 67 -3.81 10.56 16.55
CA ASN A 67 -3.54 10.63 15.11
C ASN A 67 -4.81 10.72 14.25
N TYR A 68 -4.63 11.24 13.04
CA TYR A 68 -5.60 11.19 11.95
C TYR A 68 -5.35 9.97 11.06
N ASP A 69 -6.35 9.59 10.26
CA ASP A 69 -6.18 8.54 9.26
C ASP A 69 -5.21 8.98 8.15
N PRO A 70 -4.06 8.30 7.98
CA PRO A 70 -3.10 8.63 6.95
C PRO A 70 -3.54 8.19 5.54
N TYR A 71 -4.46 7.22 5.41
CA TYR A 71 -4.84 6.63 4.13
C TYR A 71 -5.29 7.65 3.08
N PRO A 72 -6.21 8.60 3.36
CA PRO A 72 -6.66 9.57 2.36
C PRO A 72 -5.52 10.41 1.77
N LEU A 73 -4.47 10.66 2.57
CA LEU A 73 -3.31 11.44 2.16
C LEU A 73 -2.31 10.60 1.37
N TRP A 74 -2.06 9.35 1.77
CA TRP A 74 -1.30 8.40 0.96
C TRP A 74 -1.93 8.18 -0.40
N ALA A 75 -3.25 7.97 -0.46
CA ALA A 75 -4.00 7.80 -1.71
C ALA A 75 -3.88 9.03 -2.63
N CYS A 76 -3.65 10.23 -2.08
CA CYS A 76 -3.38 11.45 -2.84
C CYS A 76 -1.88 11.67 -3.15
N GLY A 77 -1.01 10.69 -2.91
CA GLY A 77 0.42 10.75 -3.17
C GLY A 77 1.23 11.54 -2.15
N CYS A 78 0.67 11.88 -0.98
CA CYS A 78 1.41 12.59 0.05
C CYS A 78 2.53 11.71 0.62
N HIS A 79 3.73 12.28 0.76
CA HIS A 79 4.94 11.53 1.11
C HIS A 79 5.19 11.53 2.62
N MET A 80 5.22 12.72 3.21
CA MET A 80 5.57 12.91 4.62
C MET A 80 4.30 13.09 5.44
N VAL A 81 3.55 12.01 5.61
CA VAL A 81 2.33 11.99 6.42
C VAL A 81 2.71 11.87 7.89
N ALA A 82 2.98 13.01 8.55
CA ALA A 82 3.50 12.99 9.91
C ALA A 82 2.42 12.58 10.92
N LEU A 83 2.78 11.64 11.78
CA LEU A 83 1.98 11.13 12.89
C LEU A 83 2.74 11.34 14.21
N ASN A 84 2.01 11.33 15.31
CA ASN A 84 2.52 11.29 16.68
C ASN A 84 2.92 9.84 17.02
N PHE A 85 4.21 9.52 16.86
CA PHE A 85 4.75 8.16 17.07
C PHE A 85 4.70 7.70 18.54
N GLN A 86 4.60 8.64 19.48
CA GLN A 86 4.41 8.35 20.90
C GLN A 86 3.03 7.76 21.23
N THR A 87 2.07 7.84 20.30
CA THR A 87 0.70 7.39 20.50
C THR A 87 0.50 5.98 19.95
N ALA A 88 0.17 5.04 20.82
CA ALA A 88 -0.22 3.68 20.45
C ALA A 88 -1.67 3.68 19.92
N ASP A 89 -1.84 3.88 18.62
CA ASP A 89 -3.14 3.91 17.98
C ASP A 89 -3.18 3.14 16.66
N LYS A 90 -4.37 3.08 16.07
CA LYS A 90 -4.58 2.37 14.80
C LYS A 90 -3.70 2.92 13.68
N TYR A 91 -3.45 4.22 13.66
CA TYR A 91 -2.81 4.89 12.54
C TYR A 91 -1.28 4.74 12.58
N THR A 92 -0.67 4.73 13.77
CA THR A 92 0.74 4.37 13.91
C THR A 92 0.99 2.89 13.58
N GLN A 93 0.02 2.01 13.85
CA GLN A 93 0.05 0.59 13.46
C GLN A 93 -0.05 0.42 11.93
N LEU A 94 -0.93 1.17 11.24
CA LEU A 94 -0.99 1.19 9.78
C LEU A 94 0.30 1.75 9.16
N ASN A 95 0.84 2.82 9.74
CA ASN A 95 2.12 3.39 9.30
C ASN A 95 3.26 2.36 9.41
N SER A 96 3.38 1.68 10.55
CA SER A 96 4.36 0.60 10.74
C SER A 96 4.17 -0.52 9.72
N ALA A 97 2.93 -0.90 9.41
CA ALA A 97 2.64 -1.93 8.42
C ALA A 97 3.04 -1.49 7.00
N LEU A 98 2.73 -0.27 6.57
CA LEU A 98 3.14 0.26 5.27
C LEU A 98 4.66 0.26 5.14
N PHE A 99 5.35 0.83 6.12
CA PHE A 99 6.81 0.94 6.10
C PHE A 99 7.54 -0.36 6.47
N SER A 100 6.83 -1.44 6.79
CA SER A 100 7.43 -2.78 6.83
C SER A 100 7.81 -3.31 5.44
N LEU A 101 7.17 -2.75 4.40
CA LEU A 101 7.57 -2.98 3.01
C LEU A 101 8.98 -2.42 2.78
N ASN A 102 9.64 -2.96 1.76
CA ASN A 102 10.99 -2.55 1.37
C ASN A 102 11.99 -2.60 2.55
N GLY A 103 11.87 -3.62 3.40
CA GLY A 103 12.86 -3.92 4.45
C GLY A 103 12.95 -2.90 5.57
N HIS A 104 11.87 -2.18 5.90
CA HIS A 104 11.85 -1.18 6.98
C HIS A 104 12.78 0.03 6.78
N THR A 105 13.08 0.38 5.54
CA THR A 105 13.96 1.52 5.21
C THR A 105 13.34 2.88 5.50
N GLY A 106 12.02 2.95 5.74
CA GLY A 106 11.26 4.20 5.84
C GLY A 106 10.87 4.79 4.49
N TYR A 107 11.18 4.10 3.37
CA TYR A 107 10.81 4.53 2.02
C TYR A 107 10.12 3.39 1.26
N VAL A 108 8.90 3.65 0.80
CA VAL A 108 8.11 2.73 -0.01
C VAL A 108 7.77 3.40 -1.33
N LEU A 109 8.14 2.76 -2.44
CA LEU A 109 7.81 3.29 -3.77
C LEU A 109 6.29 3.26 -3.96
N GLN A 110 5.73 4.40 -4.33
CA GLN A 110 4.32 4.47 -4.70
C GLN A 110 4.02 3.54 -5.90
N PRO A 111 2.86 2.86 -5.90
CA PRO A 111 2.38 2.08 -7.02
C PRO A 111 2.52 2.79 -8.36
N GLU A 112 2.79 2.04 -9.42
CA GLU A 112 2.97 2.61 -10.75
C GLU A 112 1.76 3.44 -11.20
N MET A 113 0.54 2.95 -10.91
CA MET A 113 -0.70 3.66 -11.24
C MET A 113 -0.72 5.05 -10.61
N MET A 114 -0.40 5.18 -9.33
CA MET A 114 -0.39 6.47 -8.62
C MET A 114 0.58 7.51 -9.23
N ARG A 115 1.62 7.03 -9.91
CA ARG A 115 2.61 7.86 -10.62
C ARG A 115 2.19 8.21 -12.05
N SER A 116 1.05 7.71 -12.54
CA SER A 116 0.46 8.06 -13.84
C SER A 116 -0.43 9.31 -13.73
N ASP A 117 -0.45 10.14 -14.77
CA ASP A 117 -1.35 11.30 -14.88
C ASP A 117 -2.83 10.94 -14.93
N THR A 118 -3.15 9.68 -15.28
CA THR A 118 -4.52 9.17 -15.37
C THR A 118 -5.08 8.64 -14.05
N TYR A 119 -4.27 8.58 -12.99
CA TYR A 119 -4.71 8.03 -11.71
C TYR A 119 -5.71 8.95 -11.02
N ASP A 120 -6.84 8.35 -10.65
CA ASP A 120 -7.86 8.96 -9.82
C ASP A 120 -8.18 8.00 -8.66
N PRO A 121 -7.85 8.38 -7.41
CA PRO A 121 -8.18 7.60 -6.22
C PRO A 121 -9.67 7.25 -6.10
N HIS A 122 -10.58 8.03 -6.72
CA HIS A 122 -12.01 7.75 -6.72
C HIS A 122 -12.42 6.67 -7.72
N LEU A 123 -11.66 6.47 -8.80
CA LEU A 123 -11.95 5.44 -9.81
C LEU A 123 -11.40 4.07 -9.39
N GLU A 124 -10.23 4.03 -8.74
CA GLU A 124 -9.65 2.78 -8.22
C GLU A 124 -10.56 2.06 -7.21
N LYS A 125 -11.49 2.81 -6.61
CA LYS A 125 -12.46 2.33 -5.61
C LYS A 125 -13.61 1.50 -6.21
N ARG A 126 -13.72 1.42 -7.54
CA ARG A 126 -14.91 0.85 -8.20
C ARG A 126 -14.79 -0.63 -8.56
N LYS A 127 -13.57 -1.16 -8.62
CA LYS A 127 -13.32 -2.55 -9.08
C LYS A 127 -12.65 -3.36 -7.98
N VAL A 128 -13.18 -4.55 -7.73
CA VAL A 128 -12.55 -5.51 -6.82
C VAL A 128 -11.38 -6.16 -7.55
N LYS A 129 -10.16 -5.99 -7.03
CA LYS A 129 -8.95 -6.60 -7.58
C LYS A 129 -8.63 -7.92 -6.88
N PHE A 130 -8.87 -7.98 -5.57
CA PHE A 130 -8.55 -9.10 -4.71
C PHE A 130 -9.78 -9.46 -3.89
N THR A 131 -9.96 -10.74 -3.62
CA THR A 131 -10.94 -11.27 -2.66
C THR A 131 -10.17 -12.03 -1.61
N LEU A 132 -10.26 -11.59 -0.35
CA LEU A 132 -9.60 -12.25 0.78
C LEU A 132 -10.62 -12.97 1.64
N THR A 133 -10.52 -14.29 1.71
CA THR A 133 -11.28 -15.07 2.69
C THR A 133 -10.38 -15.36 3.89
N VAL A 134 -10.82 -14.97 5.08
CA VAL A 134 -10.03 -15.09 6.31
C VAL A 134 -10.80 -15.92 7.33
N ARG A 135 -10.12 -16.89 7.93
CA ARG A 135 -10.64 -17.68 9.05
C ARG A 135 -9.66 -17.63 10.20
N VAL A 136 -10.06 -17.01 11.30
CA VAL A 136 -9.36 -17.11 12.59
C VAL A 136 -9.68 -18.46 13.21
N ILE A 137 -8.66 -19.25 13.54
CA ILE A 137 -8.82 -20.63 14.01
C ILE A 137 -8.50 -20.72 15.50
N ALA A 138 -7.32 -20.26 15.90
CA ALA A 138 -6.85 -20.37 17.28
C ALA A 138 -5.88 -19.24 17.63
N ALA A 139 -5.55 -19.11 18.90
CA ALA A 139 -4.43 -18.30 19.36
C ALA A 139 -3.54 -19.10 20.30
N ARG A 140 -2.35 -18.58 20.58
CA ARG A 140 -1.50 -19.06 21.67
C ARG A 140 -0.88 -17.89 22.41
N HIS A 141 -0.65 -18.06 23.72
CA HIS A 141 0.11 -17.14 24.57
C HIS A 141 -0.37 -15.68 24.47
N LEU A 142 -1.69 -15.45 24.50
CA LEU A 142 -2.20 -14.08 24.51
C LEU A 142 -1.78 -13.36 25.81
N PRO A 143 -1.52 -12.05 25.76
CA PRO A 143 -1.22 -11.26 26.94
C PRO A 143 -2.28 -11.41 28.03
N LYS A 144 -1.84 -11.45 29.28
CA LYS A 144 -2.73 -11.52 30.44
C LYS A 144 -3.19 -10.11 30.84
N PRO A 145 -4.50 -9.84 30.91
CA PRO A 145 -5.03 -8.58 31.40
C PRO A 145 -4.96 -8.57 32.94
N GLY A 146 -3.88 -8.01 33.49
CA GLY A 146 -3.67 -7.94 34.93
C GLY A 146 -3.71 -9.31 35.61
N ARG A 147 -4.69 -9.52 36.51
CA ARG A 147 -4.80 -10.76 37.32
C ARG A 147 -5.81 -11.77 36.79
N SER A 148 -6.78 -11.35 35.96
CA SER A 148 -7.84 -12.21 35.40
C SER A 148 -7.31 -13.11 34.28
N ILE A 149 -8.11 -14.12 33.93
CA ILE A 149 -7.90 -14.90 32.71
C ILE A 149 -8.63 -14.18 31.59
N ALA A 150 -7.95 -13.92 30.48
CA ALA A 150 -8.57 -13.26 29.33
C ALA A 150 -9.74 -14.07 28.77
N SER A 151 -10.81 -13.38 28.41
CA SER A 151 -11.87 -13.91 27.56
C SER A 151 -11.74 -13.34 26.14
N PRO A 152 -10.86 -13.88 25.28
CA PRO A 152 -10.47 -13.22 24.04
C PRO A 152 -11.49 -13.36 22.91
N PHE A 153 -11.54 -12.33 22.07
CA PHE A 153 -12.08 -12.38 20.72
C PHE A 153 -11.17 -11.62 19.75
N VAL A 154 -11.30 -11.93 18.46
CA VAL A 154 -10.48 -11.33 17.41
C VAL A 154 -11.36 -10.52 16.47
N GLU A 155 -11.06 -9.23 16.34
CA GLU A 155 -11.55 -8.37 15.27
C GLU A 155 -10.58 -8.45 14.08
N THR A 156 -11.08 -8.83 12.92
CA THR A 156 -10.36 -8.76 11.64
C THR A 156 -10.98 -7.64 10.83
N GLU A 157 -10.19 -6.67 10.41
CA GLU A 157 -10.64 -5.54 9.61
C GLU A 157 -9.72 -5.29 8.40
N LEU A 158 -10.31 -4.86 7.28
CA LEU A 158 -9.56 -4.20 6.22
C LEU A 158 -9.48 -2.70 6.49
N CYS A 159 -8.26 -2.17 6.52
CA CYS A 159 -8.00 -0.75 6.64
C CYS A 159 -7.52 -0.17 5.31
N GLY A 160 -7.84 1.09 5.05
CA GLY A 160 -7.56 1.77 3.79
C GLY A 160 -8.86 2.32 3.23
N HIS A 161 -9.29 1.81 2.08
CA HIS A 161 -10.47 2.34 1.42
C HIS A 161 -11.80 2.08 2.16
N THR A 162 -12.00 0.88 2.70
CA THR A 162 -13.32 0.40 3.15
C THR A 162 -13.41 0.41 4.67
N GLU A 163 -14.22 1.29 5.25
CA GLU A 163 -14.39 1.38 6.72
C GLU A 163 -15.32 0.27 7.28
N ASP A 164 -16.16 -0.34 6.45
CA ASP A 164 -17.20 -1.28 6.88
C ASP A 164 -16.81 -2.77 6.84
N ASN A 165 -15.59 -3.08 6.40
CA ASN A 165 -15.14 -4.47 6.23
C ASN A 165 -14.52 -5.00 7.51
N LYS A 166 -15.36 -5.31 8.50
CA LYS A 166 -14.97 -5.87 9.79
C LYS A 166 -15.68 -7.19 10.08
N PHE A 167 -14.97 -8.10 10.72
CA PHE A 167 -15.52 -9.33 11.27
C PHE A 167 -14.99 -9.54 12.68
N LYS A 168 -15.86 -10.01 13.58
CA LYS A 168 -15.50 -10.37 14.95
C LYS A 168 -15.79 -11.84 15.18
N THR A 169 -14.84 -12.55 15.78
CA THR A 169 -15.12 -13.88 16.31
C THR A 169 -16.04 -13.76 17.53
N VAL A 170 -16.67 -14.87 17.92
CA VAL A 170 -17.28 -14.98 19.24
C VAL A 170 -16.20 -14.87 20.34
N VAL A 171 -16.62 -14.45 21.53
CA VAL A 171 -15.76 -14.47 22.72
C VAL A 171 -15.50 -15.90 23.15
N TYR A 172 -14.22 -16.23 23.34
CA TYR A 172 -13.81 -17.47 23.99
C TYR A 172 -13.63 -17.19 25.48
N ARG A 173 -14.42 -17.82 26.34
CA ARG A 173 -14.38 -17.53 27.78
C ARG A 173 -13.15 -18.11 28.46
N ASP A 174 -12.54 -17.32 29.33
CA ASP A 174 -11.54 -17.71 30.31
C ASP A 174 -10.39 -18.56 29.74
N ASN A 175 -9.89 -18.21 28.56
CA ASN A 175 -8.72 -18.87 27.96
C ASN A 175 -7.92 -17.94 27.04
N GLY A 176 -6.85 -17.37 27.58
CA GLY A 176 -5.83 -16.65 26.81
C GLY A 176 -4.66 -17.52 26.31
N LEU A 177 -4.51 -18.75 26.81
CA LEU A 177 -3.33 -19.57 26.52
C LEU A 177 -3.41 -20.28 25.18
N ASN A 178 -4.57 -20.85 24.84
CA ASN A 178 -4.77 -21.64 23.62
C ASN A 178 -6.25 -21.69 23.13
N PRO A 179 -6.95 -20.54 23.02
CA PRO A 179 -8.34 -20.53 22.56
C PRO A 179 -8.47 -21.03 21.12
N VAL A 180 -9.59 -21.69 20.81
CA VAL A 180 -9.93 -22.19 19.45
C VAL A 180 -11.34 -21.75 19.09
N TRP A 181 -11.47 -20.93 18.04
CA TRP A 181 -12.74 -20.44 17.55
C TRP A 181 -13.36 -21.40 16.52
N LYS A 182 -14.67 -21.61 16.63
CA LYS A 182 -15.44 -22.36 15.63
C LYS A 182 -15.47 -21.58 14.32
N ALA A 183 -15.52 -22.31 13.21
CA ALA A 183 -15.74 -21.69 11.91
C ALA A 183 -17.10 -20.97 11.91
N PRO A 184 -17.19 -19.75 11.37
CA PRO A 184 -18.47 -19.15 11.08
C PRO A 184 -19.22 -19.99 10.01
N PRO A 185 -20.56 -19.97 9.99
CA PRO A 185 -21.35 -20.69 8.99
C PRO A 185 -21.03 -20.24 7.56
N GLU A 186 -20.82 -18.93 7.38
CA GLU A 186 -20.45 -18.32 6.10
C GLU A 186 -18.96 -17.92 6.11
N PRO A 187 -18.22 -18.14 5.01
CA PRO A 187 -16.84 -17.69 4.89
C PRO A 187 -16.74 -16.17 4.97
N VAL A 188 -15.90 -15.68 5.89
CA VAL A 188 -15.64 -14.24 6.04
C VAL A 188 -14.77 -13.79 4.88
N THR A 189 -15.39 -13.05 3.96
CA THR A 189 -14.76 -12.66 2.70
C THR A 189 -14.77 -11.15 2.56
N PHE A 190 -13.60 -10.59 2.25
CA PHE A 190 -13.39 -9.16 2.11
C PHE A 190 -13.01 -8.80 0.66
N PRO A 191 -13.78 -7.95 -0.02
CA PRO A 191 -13.40 -7.40 -1.31
C PRO A 191 -12.33 -6.31 -1.14
N VAL A 192 -11.26 -6.39 -1.92
CA VAL A 192 -10.17 -5.42 -1.93
C VAL A 192 -10.07 -4.75 -3.29
N HIS A 193 -10.24 -3.44 -3.28
CA HIS A 193 -10.19 -2.59 -4.46
C HIS A 193 -8.78 -2.05 -4.74
N GLU A 194 -8.04 -1.71 -3.68
CA GLU A 194 -6.72 -1.09 -3.76
C GLU A 194 -5.69 -1.89 -2.94
N PRO A 195 -5.19 -3.03 -3.45
CA PRO A 195 -4.29 -3.92 -2.70
C PRO A 195 -3.00 -3.27 -2.21
N GLU A 196 -2.57 -2.20 -2.88
CA GLU A 196 -1.33 -1.47 -2.59
C GLU A 196 -1.40 -0.60 -1.33
N LEU A 197 -2.58 -0.08 -0.98
CA LEU A 197 -2.82 0.78 0.18
C LEU A 197 -3.89 0.21 1.13
N THR A 198 -4.22 -1.08 0.98
CA THR A 198 -5.12 -1.79 1.87
C THR A 198 -4.32 -2.68 2.82
N PHE A 199 -4.74 -2.74 4.08
CA PHE A 199 -4.09 -3.50 5.14
C PHE A 199 -5.09 -4.47 5.77
N LEU A 200 -4.68 -5.72 5.98
CA LEU A 200 -5.41 -6.65 6.84
C LEU A 200 -4.90 -6.49 8.27
N ARG A 201 -5.81 -6.19 9.19
CA ARG A 201 -5.52 -5.92 10.58
C ARG A 201 -6.28 -6.89 11.47
N PHE A 202 -5.55 -7.54 12.37
CA PHE A 202 -6.07 -8.37 13.43
C PHE A 202 -5.92 -7.61 14.74
N VAL A 203 -7.00 -7.49 15.51
CA VAL A 203 -6.99 -6.94 16.86
C VAL A 203 -7.55 -8.00 17.79
N VAL A 204 -6.75 -8.39 18.77
CA VAL A 204 -7.18 -9.29 19.84
C VAL A 204 -7.58 -8.43 21.02
N ASN A 205 -8.83 -8.55 21.43
CA ASN A 205 -9.35 -7.93 22.64
C ASN A 205 -9.78 -9.02 23.61
N GLU A 206 -9.88 -8.69 24.89
CA GLU A 206 -10.73 -9.42 25.82
C GLU A 206 -12.07 -8.71 25.99
N GLU A 207 -13.08 -9.46 26.42
CA GLU A 207 -14.29 -8.90 27.00
C GLU A 207 -14.20 -9.03 28.53
N ASP A 208 -14.33 -7.91 29.25
CA ASP A 208 -14.31 -7.91 30.71
C ASP A 208 -15.67 -8.25 31.34
N MET A 209 -15.75 -8.16 32.67
CA MET A 209 -16.98 -8.46 33.44
C MET A 209 -18.16 -7.52 33.13
N PHE A 210 -17.89 -6.36 32.53
CA PHE A 210 -18.89 -5.36 32.13
C PHE A 210 -19.20 -5.42 30.62
N SER A 211 -18.69 -6.43 29.93
CA SER A 211 -18.77 -6.59 28.48
C SER A 211 -18.06 -5.49 27.68
N ASP A 212 -17.11 -4.80 28.31
CA ASP A 212 -16.29 -3.81 27.64
C ASP A 212 -15.08 -4.48 26.95
N PRO A 213 -14.81 -4.12 25.68
CA PRO A 213 -13.69 -4.67 24.95
C PRO A 213 -12.37 -3.99 25.35
N ASN A 214 -11.44 -4.78 25.90
CA ASN A 214 -10.10 -4.29 26.28
C ASN A 214 -9.03 -4.83 25.33
N PHE A 215 -8.18 -3.94 24.81
CA PHE A 215 -7.11 -4.29 23.88
C PHE A 215 -6.06 -5.20 24.52
N LEU A 216 -5.73 -6.31 23.86
CA LEU A 216 -4.63 -7.20 24.26
C LEU A 216 -3.45 -7.10 23.30
N ALA A 217 -3.70 -7.22 22.00
CA ALA A 217 -2.66 -7.27 20.98
C ALA A 217 -3.20 -6.96 19.58
N GLN A 218 -2.30 -6.72 18.63
CA GLN A 218 -2.65 -6.56 17.23
C GLN A 218 -1.58 -7.10 16.28
N ALA A 219 -1.96 -7.31 15.03
CA ALA A 219 -1.03 -7.48 13.93
C ALA A 219 -1.63 -6.88 12.65
N THR A 220 -0.87 -6.04 11.95
CA THR A 220 -1.33 -5.33 10.75
C THR A 220 -0.37 -5.58 9.59
N PHE A 221 -0.89 -5.97 8.43
CA PHE A 221 -0.10 -6.34 7.25
C PHE A 221 -0.65 -5.69 5.97
N PRO A 222 0.21 -5.20 5.06
CA PRO A 222 -0.23 -4.82 3.72
C PRO A 222 -0.82 -6.02 2.97
N VAL A 223 -2.00 -5.87 2.37
CA VAL A 223 -2.70 -6.96 1.68
C VAL A 223 -1.85 -7.57 0.57
N LYS A 224 -1.13 -6.75 -0.19
CA LYS A 224 -0.22 -7.20 -1.25
C LYS A 224 0.86 -8.19 -0.78
N GLY A 225 1.23 -8.18 0.50
CA GLY A 225 2.23 -9.07 1.08
C GLY A 225 1.67 -10.39 1.64
N ILE A 226 0.35 -10.57 1.66
CA ILE A 226 -0.30 -11.72 2.31
C ILE A 226 -0.25 -12.95 1.42
N ARG A 227 -0.01 -14.12 2.03
CA ARG A 227 0.06 -15.42 1.34
C ARG A 227 -1.06 -16.34 1.81
N SER A 228 -1.68 -17.05 0.87
CA SER A 228 -2.73 -18.04 1.17
C SER A 228 -2.22 -19.23 2.01
N GLY A 229 -3.14 -20.01 2.56
CA GLY A 229 -2.92 -21.21 3.36
C GLY A 229 -3.04 -20.98 4.87
N TYR A 230 -2.62 -21.99 5.64
CA TYR A 230 -2.50 -21.88 7.09
C TYR A 230 -1.27 -21.05 7.46
N ARG A 231 -1.48 -19.99 8.25
CA ARG A 231 -0.43 -19.03 8.63
C ARG A 231 -0.47 -18.79 10.13
N SER A 232 0.73 -18.64 10.71
CA SER A 232 0.88 -18.05 12.02
C SER A 232 0.98 -16.54 11.87
N VAL A 233 0.23 -15.81 12.70
CA VAL A 233 0.24 -14.34 12.75
C VAL A 233 0.85 -13.92 14.08
N PRO A 234 2.15 -13.55 14.12
CA PRO A 234 2.79 -13.05 15.33
C PRO A 234 2.13 -11.75 15.79
N LEU A 235 1.83 -11.67 17.08
CA LEU A 235 1.12 -10.55 17.67
C LEU A 235 2.09 -9.51 18.25
N LYS A 236 1.65 -8.26 18.23
CA LYS A 236 2.36 -7.09 18.74
C LYS A 236 1.51 -6.32 19.74
N ASN A 237 2.14 -5.55 20.62
CA ASN A 237 1.44 -4.65 21.53
C ASN A 237 0.96 -3.38 20.80
N GLY A 238 0.40 -2.43 21.55
CA GLY A 238 -0.10 -1.16 21.01
C GLY A 238 0.97 -0.31 20.30
N PHE A 239 2.24 -0.45 20.69
CA PHE A 239 3.39 0.28 20.17
C PHE A 239 4.12 -0.44 19.01
N ASN A 240 3.54 -1.52 18.46
CA ASN A 240 4.13 -2.39 17.44
C ASN A 240 5.36 -3.20 17.90
N GLU A 241 5.54 -3.40 19.20
CA GLU A 241 6.58 -4.27 19.73
C GLU A 241 6.11 -5.73 19.75
N SER A 242 7.00 -6.66 19.42
CA SER A 242 6.65 -8.08 19.35
C SER A 242 6.35 -8.63 20.74
N ILE A 243 5.26 -9.37 20.86
CA ILE A 243 4.92 -10.09 22.09
C ILE A 243 5.46 -11.51 21.97
N GLU A 244 6.24 -11.94 22.94
CA GLU A 244 6.88 -13.25 22.93
C GLU A 244 5.84 -14.38 22.85
N LEU A 245 6.04 -15.31 21.90
CA LEU A 245 5.21 -16.49 21.60
C LEU A 245 3.76 -16.22 21.17
N ALA A 246 3.21 -15.03 21.43
CA ALA A 246 1.84 -14.65 21.13
C ALA A 246 1.58 -14.69 19.62
N SER A 247 0.65 -15.53 19.20
CA SER A 247 0.30 -15.62 17.77
C SER A 247 -1.10 -16.16 17.54
N LEU A 248 -1.73 -15.74 16.45
CA LEU A 248 -2.92 -16.39 15.92
C LEU A 248 -2.54 -17.50 14.94
N LEU A 249 -3.37 -18.55 14.86
CA LEU A 249 -3.43 -19.46 13.73
C LEU A 249 -4.62 -19.04 12.86
N VAL A 250 -4.35 -18.76 11.60
CA VAL A 250 -5.36 -18.34 10.63
C VAL A 250 -5.27 -19.19 9.37
N TYR A 251 -6.38 -19.34 8.66
CA TYR A 251 -6.39 -19.73 7.26
C TYR A 251 -6.75 -18.51 6.43
N ILE A 252 -5.97 -18.24 5.40
CA ILE A 252 -6.23 -17.14 4.46
C ILE A 252 -6.29 -17.73 3.06
N ASP A 253 -7.29 -17.32 2.28
CA ASP A 253 -7.29 -17.51 0.83
C ASP A 253 -7.32 -16.16 0.13
N VAL A 254 -6.34 -15.92 -0.75
CA VAL A 254 -6.20 -14.70 -1.54
C VAL A 254 -6.47 -15.05 -3.00
N GLN A 255 -7.58 -14.55 -3.53
CA GLN A 255 -7.95 -14.70 -4.93
C GLN A 255 -7.79 -13.36 -5.65
N GLN A 256 -6.93 -13.32 -6.66
CA GLN A 256 -6.75 -12.13 -7.49
C GLN A 256 -7.70 -12.22 -8.69
N VAL A 257 -8.62 -11.27 -8.78
CA VAL A 257 -9.71 -11.23 -9.76
C VAL A 257 -9.18 -10.85 -11.16
N GLU A 258 -8.16 -10.00 -11.25
CA GLU A 258 -7.68 -9.44 -12.53
C GLU A 258 -6.24 -9.83 -12.92
N LYS A 259 -5.69 -10.94 -12.39
CA LYS A 259 -4.27 -11.39 -12.55
C LYS A 259 -3.68 -11.21 -13.95
N ALA A 260 -4.52 -11.33 -14.96
CA ALA A 260 -4.14 -11.38 -16.35
C ALA A 260 -3.83 -10.03 -17.01
N GLU A 261 -4.41 -8.90 -16.59
CA GLU A 261 -4.35 -7.65 -17.37
C GLU A 261 -3.43 -6.60 -16.77
N GLU A 262 -3.44 -6.41 -15.44
CA GLU A 262 -2.56 -5.44 -14.77
C GLU A 262 -1.08 -5.84 -14.84
N GLU A 263 -0.73 -7.12 -14.65
CA GLU A 263 0.65 -7.60 -14.79
C GLU A 263 1.16 -7.39 -16.23
N LEU A 264 0.35 -7.69 -17.24
CA LEU A 264 0.70 -7.44 -18.64
C LEU A 264 0.85 -5.93 -18.93
N TYR A 265 0.00 -5.08 -18.35
CA TYR A 265 0.06 -3.64 -18.54
C TYR A 265 1.30 -3.02 -17.88
N SER A 266 1.61 -3.40 -16.64
CA SER A 266 2.82 -2.96 -15.93
C SER A 266 4.09 -3.49 -16.61
N SER A 267 4.16 -4.77 -16.98
CA SER A 267 5.30 -5.31 -17.74
C SER A 267 5.47 -4.61 -19.09
N SER A 268 4.38 -4.32 -19.82
CA SER A 268 4.40 -3.55 -21.07
C SER A 268 4.96 -2.14 -20.86
N ASN A 269 4.50 -1.41 -19.83
CA ASN A 269 4.97 -0.05 -19.56
C ASN A 269 6.44 0.01 -19.13
N GLN A 270 6.88 -0.94 -18.31
CA GLN A 270 8.29 -1.05 -17.91
C GLN A 270 9.19 -1.31 -19.12
N LEU A 271 8.80 -2.24 -19.99
CA LEU A 271 9.54 -2.52 -21.22
C LEU A 271 9.55 -1.33 -22.17
N ARG A 272 8.44 -0.59 -22.32
CA ARG A 272 8.40 0.64 -23.14
C ARG A 272 9.32 1.73 -22.60
N ARG A 273 9.37 1.92 -21.27
CA ARG A 273 10.30 2.88 -20.65
C ARG A 273 11.75 2.47 -20.88
N ARG A 274 12.07 1.19 -20.64
CA ARG A 274 13.42 0.65 -20.91
C ARG A 274 13.81 0.78 -22.38
N GLN A 275 12.86 0.57 -23.31
CA GLN A 275 13.07 0.78 -24.74
C GLN A 275 13.46 2.24 -25.05
N ALA A 276 12.77 3.21 -24.43
CA ALA A 276 13.05 4.63 -24.62
C ALA A 276 14.42 5.03 -24.03
N GLU A 277 14.80 4.46 -22.89
CA GLU A 277 16.12 4.64 -22.29
C GLU A 277 17.23 4.11 -23.21
N ILE A 278 17.11 2.86 -23.67
CA ILE A 278 18.09 2.24 -24.59
C ILE A 278 18.19 3.03 -25.90
N ASN A 279 17.06 3.50 -26.45
CA ASN A 279 17.07 4.35 -27.64
C ASN A 279 17.85 5.66 -27.43
N ASN A 280 17.68 6.30 -26.29
CA ASN A 280 18.45 7.50 -25.95
C ASN A 280 19.94 7.18 -25.78
N GLU A 281 20.28 6.05 -25.16
CA GLU A 281 21.67 5.60 -25.02
C GLU A 281 22.32 5.30 -26.38
N ILE A 282 21.62 4.64 -27.31
CA ILE A 282 22.09 4.39 -28.68
C ILE A 282 22.31 5.72 -29.41
N PHE A 283 21.35 6.66 -29.31
CA PHE A 283 21.48 7.97 -29.94
C PHE A 283 22.69 8.76 -29.41
N LEU A 284 22.91 8.74 -28.09
CA LEU A 284 24.07 9.36 -27.46
C LEU A 284 25.38 8.68 -27.92
N TYR A 285 25.41 7.35 -27.97
CA TYR A 285 26.56 6.59 -28.45
C TYR A 285 26.92 6.95 -29.90
N ASP A 286 25.93 7.00 -30.80
CA ASP A 286 26.13 7.32 -32.22
C ASP A 286 26.62 8.78 -32.39
N THR A 287 26.12 9.71 -31.56
CA THR A 287 26.56 11.11 -31.54
C THR A 287 28.01 11.24 -31.03
N HIS A 288 28.37 10.54 -29.95
CA HIS A 288 29.72 10.54 -29.39
C HIS A 288 30.75 9.90 -30.33
N THR A 289 30.39 8.80 -31.00
CA THR A 289 31.26 8.11 -31.97
C THR A 289 31.57 8.99 -33.18
N SER A 290 30.57 9.75 -33.65
CA SER A 290 30.71 10.72 -34.74
C SER A 290 31.68 11.87 -34.41
N LEU A 291 31.82 12.22 -33.13
CA LEU A 291 32.69 13.30 -32.65
C LEU A 291 34.11 12.84 -32.29
N GLN A 292 34.30 11.62 -31.78
CA GLN A 292 35.59 11.19 -31.22
C GLN A 292 36.35 10.10 -32.02
N ARG A 293 35.77 9.49 -33.07
CA ARG A 293 36.41 8.45 -33.92
C ARG A 293 37.15 7.31 -33.18
N SER A 294 36.82 7.06 -31.91
CA SER A 294 37.37 5.94 -31.14
C SER A 294 36.40 5.52 -30.03
N ALA A 295 35.38 4.74 -30.40
CA ALA A 295 34.51 4.06 -29.44
C ALA A 295 34.48 2.55 -29.75
N PRO A 296 34.44 1.66 -28.74
CA PRO A 296 34.43 0.21 -28.97
C PRO A 296 33.10 -0.25 -29.61
N PRO A 297 33.11 -0.95 -30.76
CA PRO A 297 31.89 -1.39 -31.47
C PRO A 297 30.96 -2.27 -30.63
N GLN A 298 31.52 -3.03 -29.69
CA GLN A 298 30.81 -4.02 -28.88
C GLN A 298 29.66 -3.44 -28.04
N LEU A 299 29.81 -2.21 -27.52
CA LEU A 299 28.79 -1.59 -26.68
C LEU A 299 27.51 -1.27 -27.47
N ARG A 300 27.65 -0.87 -28.74
CA ARG A 300 26.50 -0.58 -29.63
C ARG A 300 25.75 -1.86 -29.98
N ASP A 301 26.48 -2.94 -30.28
CA ASP A 301 25.90 -4.23 -30.63
C ASP A 301 25.14 -4.85 -29.45
N ASP A 302 25.65 -4.68 -28.23
CA ASP A 302 24.97 -5.15 -27.01
C ASP A 302 23.70 -4.33 -26.72
N LEU A 303 23.73 -3.00 -26.88
CA LEU A 303 22.53 -2.15 -26.76
C LEU A 303 21.47 -2.49 -27.81
N MET A 304 21.88 -2.72 -29.07
CA MET A 304 20.97 -3.16 -30.13
C MET A 304 20.36 -4.53 -29.84
N ARG A 305 21.13 -5.47 -29.28
CA ARG A 305 20.64 -6.80 -28.88
C ARG A 305 19.62 -6.70 -27.73
N GLU A 306 19.89 -5.86 -26.73
CA GLU A 306 18.95 -5.60 -25.64
C GLU A 306 17.67 -4.93 -26.17
N PHE A 307 17.81 -3.97 -27.09
CA PHE A 307 16.70 -3.29 -27.77
C PHE A 307 15.77 -4.27 -28.49
N SER A 308 16.33 -5.16 -29.33
CA SER A 308 15.55 -6.18 -30.04
C SER A 308 14.91 -7.20 -29.10
N THR A 309 15.58 -7.52 -27.98
CA THR A 309 15.04 -8.43 -26.97
C THR A 309 13.82 -7.83 -26.27
N ASN A 310 13.90 -6.56 -25.86
CA ASN A 310 12.76 -5.84 -25.27
C ASN A 310 11.61 -5.68 -26.27
N GLU A 311 11.89 -5.38 -27.54
CA GLU A 311 10.88 -5.29 -28.59
C GLU A 311 10.13 -6.62 -28.78
N THR A 312 10.86 -7.74 -28.79
CA THR A 312 10.28 -9.08 -28.89
C THR A 312 9.39 -9.41 -27.67
N GLN A 313 9.82 -9.02 -26.47
CA GLN A 313 9.02 -9.20 -25.25
C GLN A 313 7.76 -8.34 -25.27
N LEU A 314 7.86 -7.10 -25.77
CA LEU A 314 6.73 -6.19 -25.92
C LEU A 314 5.68 -6.75 -26.88
N GLN A 315 6.13 -7.32 -27.99
CA GLN A 315 5.27 -7.96 -28.99
C GLN A 315 4.51 -9.16 -28.40
N LYS A 316 5.21 -10.03 -27.65
CA LYS A 316 4.58 -11.17 -26.95
C LYS A 316 3.49 -10.72 -25.97
N ILE A 317 3.73 -9.64 -25.23
CA ILE A 317 2.74 -9.08 -24.30
C ILE A 317 1.53 -8.54 -25.06
N GLN A 318 1.74 -7.81 -26.16
CA GLN A 318 0.65 -7.30 -26.99
C GLN A 318 -0.22 -8.42 -27.57
N ASP A 319 0.40 -9.50 -28.03
CA ASP A 319 -0.33 -10.65 -28.60
C ASP A 319 -1.11 -11.41 -27.52
N THR A 320 -0.54 -11.53 -26.31
CA THR A 320 -1.24 -12.08 -25.14
C THR A 320 -2.46 -11.22 -24.75
N CYS A 321 -2.33 -9.88 -24.80
CA CYS A 321 -3.45 -8.96 -24.56
C CYS A 321 -4.55 -9.10 -25.62
N LYS A 322 -4.19 -9.19 -26.91
CA LYS A 322 -5.16 -9.39 -28.01
C LYS A 322 -5.93 -10.70 -27.85
N GLN A 323 -5.25 -11.78 -27.44
CA GLN A 323 -5.87 -13.08 -27.22
C GLN A 323 -6.88 -13.04 -26.06
N LYS A 324 -6.53 -12.42 -24.94
CA LYS A 324 -7.42 -12.23 -23.79
C LYS A 324 -8.66 -11.38 -24.12
N ILE A 325 -8.50 -10.32 -24.93
CA ILE A 325 -9.63 -9.51 -25.41
C ILE A 325 -10.58 -10.36 -26.28
N LYS A 326 -10.04 -11.25 -27.10
CA LYS A 326 -10.82 -12.17 -27.94
C LYS A 326 -11.60 -13.18 -27.08
N GLU A 327 -10.97 -13.74 -26.05
CA GLU A 327 -11.61 -14.67 -25.10
C GLU A 327 -12.72 -14.00 -24.27
N LYS A 328 -12.50 -12.75 -23.79
CA LYS A 328 -13.55 -11.96 -23.11
C LYS A 328 -14.78 -11.71 -24.00
N LYS A 329 -14.58 -11.41 -25.30
CA LYS A 329 -15.68 -11.21 -26.25
C LYS A 329 -16.51 -12.49 -26.45
N ILE A 330 -15.85 -13.65 -26.48
CA ILE A 330 -16.50 -14.96 -26.64
C ILE A 330 -17.29 -15.35 -25.37
N ASN A 331 -16.74 -15.10 -24.19
CA ASN A 331 -17.43 -15.39 -22.92
C ASN A 331 -18.64 -14.46 -22.69
N ASN A 332 -18.54 -13.18 -23.07
CA ASN A 332 -19.67 -12.26 -22.98
C ASN A 332 -20.79 -12.62 -23.98
N SER A 333 -20.48 -13.15 -25.18
CA SER A 333 -21.54 -13.60 -26.10
C SER A 333 -22.33 -14.81 -25.60
N LYS A 334 -21.69 -15.70 -24.81
CA LYS A 334 -22.37 -16.87 -24.21
C LYS A 334 -23.26 -16.54 -23.02
N PHE A 335 -23.14 -15.34 -22.43
CA PHE A 335 -23.97 -14.90 -21.31
C PHE A 335 -25.29 -14.25 -21.77
N TYR A 336 -25.40 -13.90 -23.06
CA TYR A 336 -26.59 -13.31 -23.69
C TYR A 336 -27.21 -14.23 -24.77
N SER A 337 -26.83 -15.50 -24.80
CA SER A 337 -27.50 -16.58 -25.55
C SER A 337 -28.15 -17.51 -24.55
#